data_AF-A0A7Z9P329-F1
#
_entry.id   AF-A0A7Z9P329-F1
#
_cell.length_a   1.000
_cell.length_b   1.000
_cell.length_c   1.000
_cell.angle_alpha   90.00
_cell.angle_beta   90.00
_cell.angle_gamma   90.00
#
_symmetry.space_group_name_H-M   'P 1'
#
loop_
_entity.id
_entity.type
_entity.pdbx_description
1 polymer ?
#
loop_
_entity_poly.entity_id
_entity_poly.type
_entity_poly.pdbx_seq_one_letter_code
_entity_poly.pdbx_strand_id
1 'polypeptide(L)'
;MNKYKSPFFYIGALLLLVATGSSLVLSGTKLGLFDSIPGCGVGSGCDNVTNGPWGTVPGILIPVSFVGLAWFWSLFVAWTTSSKFSNKIRSSILLGVFASFGFVVVMIFIGSFCKWCALSHFCNILFWVLCIRGRENENENEGSSLFDPIVLWGGFIVSLCILFMVGNYVSEKKGEYEAQKYEENLEQLTTGV
;
A
#
# COMPACT_ATOMS: atom_id res chain seq x y z
N MET A 1 -29.19 -8.07 16.19
CA MET A 1 -29.23 -9.34 15.43
C MET A 1 -27.88 -9.53 14.75
N ASN A 2 -27.10 -10.54 15.17
CA ASN A 2 -25.82 -10.86 14.54
C ASN A 2 -26.08 -11.38 13.13
N LYS A 3 -25.97 -10.48 12.14
CA LYS A 3 -26.03 -10.83 10.73
C LYS A 3 -24.70 -11.50 10.41
N TYR A 4 -24.65 -12.82 10.53
CA TYR A 4 -23.47 -13.59 10.14
C TYR A 4 -23.11 -13.20 8.70
N LYS A 5 -21.93 -12.62 8.51
CA LYS A 5 -21.44 -12.24 7.18
C LYS A 5 -21.04 -13.51 6.43
N SER A 6 -21.14 -13.51 5.11
CA SER A 6 -20.80 -14.67 4.29
C SER A 6 -19.32 -15.06 4.47
N PRO A 7 -18.92 -16.33 4.27
CA PRO A 7 -17.51 -16.71 4.31
C PRO A 7 -16.65 -15.89 3.33
N PHE A 8 -17.22 -15.51 2.18
CA PHE A 8 -16.58 -14.62 1.20
C PHE A 8 -16.23 -13.25 1.77
N PHE A 9 -17.05 -12.72 2.68
CA PHE A 9 -16.76 -11.47 3.37
C PHE A 9 -15.45 -11.57 4.16
N TYR A 10 -15.30 -12.62 4.96
CA TYR A 10 -14.12 -12.82 5.80
C TYR A 10 -12.86 -13.09 4.97
N ILE A 11 -12.98 -13.87 3.90
CA ILE A 11 -11.85 -14.11 2.97
C ILE A 11 -11.42 -12.80 2.31
N GLY A 12 -12.37 -12.00 1.81
CA GLY A 12 -12.06 -10.69 1.21
C GLY A 12 -11.38 -9.74 2.21
N ALA A 13 -11.89 -9.68 3.43
CA ALA A 13 -11.31 -8.86 4.50
C ALA A 13 -9.88 -9.32 4.85
N LEU A 14 -9.65 -10.63 4.94
CA LEU A 14 -8.33 -11.20 5.21
C LEU A 14 -7.33 -10.88 4.09
N LEU A 15 -7.73 -11.02 2.82
CA LEU A 15 -6.87 -10.69 1.68
C LEU A 15 -6.45 -9.21 1.69
N LEU A 16 -7.40 -8.31 1.95
CA LEU A 16 -7.11 -6.87 2.04
C LEU A 16 -6.24 -6.53 3.26
N LEU A 17 -6.43 -7.22 4.38
CA LEU A 17 -5.60 -7.05 5.57
C LEU A 17 -4.17 -7.52 5.32
N VAL A 18 -3.97 -8.65 4.64
CA VAL A 18 -2.64 -9.13 4.24
C VAL A 18 -1.97 -8.17 3.25
N ALA A 19 -2.71 -7.65 2.27
CA ALA A 19 -2.20 -6.65 1.33
C ALA A 19 -1.81 -5.34 2.05
N THR A 20 -2.67 -4.88 2.97
CA THR A 20 -2.41 -3.71 3.81
C THR A 20 -1.17 -3.93 4.68
N GLY A 21 -1.06 -5.06 5.36
CA GLY A 21 0.08 -5.39 6.22
C GLY A 21 1.39 -5.46 5.43
N SER A 22 1.36 -6.05 4.22
CA SER A 22 2.51 -6.06 3.32
C SER A 22 2.93 -4.64 2.96
N SER A 23 2.00 -3.80 2.49
CA SER A 23 2.28 -2.40 2.14
C SER A 23 2.72 -1.56 3.34
N LEU A 24 2.21 -1.85 4.54
CA LEU A 24 2.61 -1.19 5.77
C LEU A 24 4.06 -1.51 6.11
N VAL A 25 4.46 -2.78 6.01
CA VAL A 25 5.83 -3.22 6.23
C VAL A 25 6.78 -2.50 5.25
N LEU A 26 6.47 -2.46 3.95
CA LEU A 26 7.29 -1.68 2.99
C LEU A 26 7.30 -0.18 3.31
N SER A 27 6.15 0.39 3.67
CA SER A 27 6.07 1.82 4.03
C SER A 27 6.93 2.12 5.25
N GLY A 28 6.95 1.22 6.24
CA GLY A 28 7.80 1.32 7.42
C GLY A 28 9.29 1.32 7.08
N THR A 29 9.73 0.50 6.12
CA THR A 29 11.15 0.55 5.66
C THR A 29 11.51 1.91 5.05
N LYS A 30 10.58 2.56 4.34
CA LYS A 30 10.78 3.90 3.78
C LYS A 30 10.79 5.00 4.83
N LEU A 31 10.06 4.80 5.92
CA LEU A 31 10.04 5.69 7.08
C LEU A 31 11.21 5.44 8.05
N GLY A 32 12.10 4.47 7.77
CA GLY A 32 13.18 4.10 8.68
C GLY A 32 12.72 3.44 9.97
N LEU A 33 11.50 2.88 10.00
CA LEU A 33 10.98 2.12 11.15
C LEU A 33 11.60 0.71 11.22
N PHE A 34 12.03 0.18 10.08
CA PHE A 34 12.66 -1.13 9.96
C PHE A 34 13.85 -1.06 9.00
N ASP A 35 15.06 -1.34 9.49
CA ASP A 35 16.28 -1.31 8.67
C ASP A 35 16.42 -2.54 7.75
N SER A 36 15.83 -3.66 8.16
CA SER A 36 15.82 -4.88 7.38
C SER A 36 14.60 -5.72 7.74
N ILE A 37 13.88 -6.18 6.73
CA ILE A 37 12.78 -7.13 6.87
C ILE A 37 13.14 -8.43 6.13
N PRO A 38 12.60 -9.59 6.53
CA PRO A 38 12.91 -10.84 5.87
C PRO A 38 12.70 -10.76 4.34
N GLY A 39 13.77 -11.02 3.58
CA GLY A 39 13.74 -10.95 2.11
C GLY A 39 13.72 -9.54 1.50
N CYS A 40 13.86 -8.49 2.32
CA CYS A 40 14.08 -7.10 1.88
C CYS A 40 15.15 -6.45 2.76
N GLY A 41 16.41 -6.80 2.48
CA GLY A 41 17.59 -6.14 3.04
C GLY A 41 18.42 -5.49 1.93
N VAL A 42 19.42 -4.70 2.32
CA VAL A 42 20.32 -4.01 1.38
C VAL A 42 20.90 -4.98 0.34
N GLY A 43 20.83 -4.62 -0.94
CA GLY A 43 21.32 -5.43 -2.06
C GLY A 43 20.42 -6.61 -2.46
N SER A 44 19.24 -6.77 -1.84
CA SER A 44 18.27 -7.79 -2.24
C SER A 44 17.44 -7.37 -3.45
N GLY A 45 16.76 -8.32 -4.10
CA GLY A 45 15.82 -8.01 -5.19
C GLY A 45 14.67 -7.09 -4.76
N CYS A 46 14.26 -7.13 -3.49
CA CYS A 46 13.27 -6.21 -2.95
C CYS A 46 13.83 -4.79 -2.80
N ASP A 47 15.07 -4.65 -2.34
CA ASP A 47 15.77 -3.37 -2.25
C ASP A 47 15.91 -2.72 -3.62
N ASN A 48 16.34 -3.48 -4.63
CA ASN A 48 16.44 -3.01 -6.02
C ASN A 48 15.11 -2.52 -6.60
N VAL A 49 14.00 -3.22 -6.32
CA VAL A 49 12.67 -2.83 -6.82
C VAL A 49 12.14 -1.60 -6.07
N THR A 50 12.30 -1.57 -4.75
CA THR A 50 11.70 -0.53 -3.91
C THR A 50 12.51 0.77 -3.89
N ASN A 51 13.83 0.71 -4.07
CA ASN A 51 14.70 1.88 -4.23
C ASN A 51 15.00 2.22 -5.70
N GLY A 52 14.51 1.41 -6.65
CA GLY A 52 14.62 1.67 -8.08
C GLY A 52 13.63 2.73 -8.60
N PRO A 53 13.67 3.03 -9.91
CA PRO A 53 12.83 4.07 -10.53
C PRO A 53 11.31 3.82 -10.41
N TRP A 54 10.91 2.57 -10.24
CA TRP A 54 9.51 2.15 -10.09
C TRP A 54 9.09 1.97 -8.63
N GLY A 55 10.01 2.19 -7.69
CA GLY A 55 9.73 2.22 -6.25
C GLY A 55 9.04 3.51 -5.81
N THR A 56 9.10 4.55 -6.64
CA THR A 56 8.38 5.82 -6.51
C THR A 56 7.50 6.06 -7.73
N VAL A 57 6.44 6.85 -7.55
CA VAL A 57 5.58 7.26 -8.67
C VAL A 57 6.35 8.30 -9.51
N PRO A 58 6.60 8.03 -10.80
CA PRO A 58 7.30 8.98 -11.67
C PRO A 58 6.61 10.34 -11.69
N GLY A 59 7.40 11.42 -11.56
CA GLY A 59 6.93 12.81 -11.58
C GLY A 59 6.46 13.35 -10.22
N ILE A 60 5.97 12.51 -9.31
CA ILE A 60 5.45 12.94 -8.00
C ILE A 60 6.38 12.52 -6.85
N LEU A 61 7.29 11.58 -7.08
CA LEU A 61 8.31 11.09 -6.13
C LEU A 61 7.73 10.48 -4.83
N ILE A 62 6.44 10.17 -4.80
CA ILE A 62 5.80 9.49 -3.67
C ILE A 62 6.16 7.99 -3.73
N PRO A 63 6.59 7.36 -2.62
CA PRO A 63 6.81 5.92 -2.58
C PRO A 63 5.56 5.13 -2.99
N VAL A 64 5.71 4.15 -3.88
CA VAL A 64 4.60 3.30 -4.32
C VAL A 64 4.02 2.51 -3.14
N SER A 65 4.84 2.20 -2.12
CA SER A 65 4.38 1.58 -0.88
C SER A 65 3.35 2.43 -0.13
N PHE A 66 3.47 3.76 -0.13
CA PHE A 66 2.51 4.66 0.52
C PHE A 66 1.18 4.68 -0.25
N VAL A 67 1.25 4.71 -1.59
CA VAL A 67 0.07 4.63 -2.45
C VAL A 67 -0.65 3.30 -2.25
N GLY A 68 0.11 2.19 -2.23
CA GLY A 68 -0.44 0.86 -1.98
C GLY A 68 -1.07 0.74 -0.59
N LEU A 69 -0.43 1.27 0.46
CA LEU A 69 -0.97 1.26 1.81
C LEU A 69 -2.27 2.06 1.90
N ALA A 70 -2.30 3.28 1.38
CA ALA A 70 -3.51 4.11 1.35
C ALA A 70 -4.64 3.42 0.59
N TRP A 71 -4.32 2.77 -0.55
CA TRP A 71 -5.29 2.07 -1.38
C TRP A 71 -5.90 0.87 -0.67
N PHE A 72 -5.07 -0.07 -0.19
CA PHE A 72 -5.56 -1.29 0.45
C PHE A 72 -6.27 -1.02 1.77
N TRP A 73 -5.79 -0.05 2.55
CA TRP A 73 -6.46 0.37 3.78
C TRP A 73 -7.86 0.92 3.50
N SER A 74 -7.97 1.81 2.52
CA SER A 74 -9.27 2.41 2.15
C SER A 74 -10.22 1.38 1.56
N LEU A 75 -9.69 0.42 0.79
CA LEU A 75 -10.46 -0.69 0.26
C LEU A 75 -10.92 -1.64 1.36
N PHE A 76 -10.11 -1.87 2.39
CA PHE A 76 -10.49 -2.66 3.57
C PHE A 76 -11.59 -1.97 4.39
N VAL A 77 -11.47 -0.67 4.63
CA VAL A 77 -12.51 0.12 5.31
C VAL A 77 -13.80 0.10 4.50
N ALA A 78 -13.75 0.37 3.19
CA ALA A 78 -14.91 0.28 2.32
C ALA A 78 -15.53 -1.14 2.33
N TRP A 79 -14.72 -2.20 2.24
CA TRP A 79 -15.19 -3.58 2.31
C TRP A 79 -15.93 -3.90 3.60
N THR A 80 -15.41 -3.43 4.75
CA THR A 80 -15.96 -3.79 6.06
C THR A 80 -17.20 -2.97 6.45
N THR A 81 -17.30 -1.74 5.94
CA THR A 81 -18.38 -0.78 6.24
C THR A 81 -19.53 -0.83 5.23
N SER A 82 -19.25 -1.11 3.96
CA SER A 82 -20.28 -1.20 2.93
C SER A 82 -21.02 -2.53 2.97
N SER A 83 -22.33 -2.48 2.73
CA SER A 83 -23.16 -3.68 2.64
C SER A 83 -23.25 -4.23 1.22
N LYS A 84 -23.05 -3.39 0.20
CA LYS A 84 -23.04 -3.72 -1.22
C LYS A 84 -21.97 -2.91 -1.95
N PHE A 85 -21.40 -3.48 -3.01
CA PHE A 85 -20.38 -2.80 -3.81
C PHE A 85 -21.00 -2.27 -5.11
N SER A 86 -21.00 -0.94 -5.26
CA SER A 86 -21.45 -0.30 -6.50
C SER A 86 -20.54 -0.65 -7.68
N ASN A 87 -21.07 -0.55 -8.90
CA ASN A 87 -20.29 -0.76 -10.13
C ASN A 87 -19.08 0.18 -10.21
N LYS A 88 -19.17 1.40 -9.65
CA LYS A 88 -18.06 2.36 -9.57
C LYS A 88 -16.89 1.81 -8.76
N ILE A 89 -17.15 1.23 -7.59
CA ILE A 89 -16.09 0.62 -6.77
C ILE A 89 -15.49 -0.59 -7.46
N ARG A 90 -16.30 -1.40 -8.14
CA ARG A 90 -15.80 -2.54 -8.93
C ARG A 90 -14.85 -2.07 -10.04
N SER A 91 -15.16 -0.97 -10.73
CA SER A 91 -14.26 -0.34 -11.70
C SER A 91 -12.98 0.19 -11.04
N SER A 92 -13.07 0.79 -9.84
CA SER A 92 -11.90 1.20 -9.05
C SER A 92 -10.99 0.01 -8.69
N ILE A 93 -11.57 -1.10 -8.25
CA ILE A 93 -10.81 -2.34 -7.96
C ILE A 93 -10.10 -2.82 -9.24
N LEU A 94 -10.79 -2.82 -10.37
CA LEU A 94 -10.23 -3.22 -11.66
C LEU A 94 -9.03 -2.35 -12.05
N LEU A 95 -9.10 -1.04 -11.83
CA LEU A 95 -7.96 -0.14 -12.02
C LEU A 95 -6.77 -0.56 -11.15
N GLY A 96 -7.02 -0.88 -9.88
CA GLY A 96 -5.99 -1.42 -8.98
C GLY A 96 -5.39 -2.75 -9.47
N VAL A 97 -6.19 -3.62 -10.09
CA VAL A 97 -5.72 -4.88 -10.68
C VAL A 97 -4.84 -4.63 -11.90
N PHE A 98 -5.20 -3.69 -12.78
CA PHE A 98 -4.32 -3.30 -13.90
C PHE A 98 -2.98 -2.77 -13.40
N ALA A 99 -2.99 -1.94 -12.35
CA ALA A 99 -1.76 -1.49 -11.71
C ALA A 99 -0.95 -2.68 -11.13
N SER A 100 -1.60 -3.63 -10.45
CA SER A 100 -0.92 -4.84 -9.96
C SER A 100 -0.25 -5.63 -11.07
N PHE A 101 -0.94 -5.86 -12.20
CA PHE A 101 -0.33 -6.54 -13.35
C PHE A 101 0.87 -5.76 -13.90
N GLY A 102 0.73 -4.43 -14.03
CA GLY A 102 1.83 -3.57 -14.44
C GLY A 102 3.07 -3.72 -13.55
N PHE A 103 2.90 -3.67 -12.23
CA PHE A 103 4.02 -3.84 -11.30
C PHE A 103 4.62 -5.25 -11.30
N VAL A 104 3.81 -6.29 -11.49
CA VAL A 104 4.33 -7.67 -11.67
C VAL A 104 5.18 -7.75 -12.94
N VAL A 105 4.71 -7.18 -14.05
CA VAL A 105 5.45 -7.10 -15.30
C VAL A 105 6.77 -6.34 -15.14
N VAL A 106 6.75 -5.21 -14.42
CA VAL A 106 7.95 -4.44 -14.08
C VAL A 106 8.96 -5.27 -13.28
N MET A 107 8.52 -6.02 -12.26
CA MET A 107 9.41 -6.91 -11.50
C MET A 107 10.08 -7.98 -12.39
N ILE A 108 9.33 -8.53 -13.36
CA ILE A 108 9.87 -9.49 -14.33
C ILE A 108 10.92 -8.83 -15.23
N PHE A 109 10.64 -7.64 -15.77
CA PHE A 109 11.57 -6.93 -16.66
C PHE A 109 12.86 -6.46 -15.96
N ILE A 110 12.77 -6.03 -14.70
CA ILE A 110 13.95 -5.64 -13.91
C ILE A 110 14.79 -6.86 -13.50
N GLY A 111 14.21 -8.08 -13.56
CA GLY A 111 14.88 -9.30 -13.11
C GLY A 111 15.09 -9.34 -11.58
N SER A 112 14.40 -8.47 -10.83
CA SER A 112 14.46 -8.39 -9.38
C SER A 112 13.08 -8.66 -8.79
N PHE A 113 13.02 -9.54 -7.80
CA PHE A 113 11.75 -9.99 -7.23
C PHE A 113 11.58 -9.52 -5.79
N CYS A 114 10.49 -8.80 -5.54
CA CYS A 114 10.07 -8.41 -4.20
C CYS A 114 8.93 -9.33 -3.72
N LYS A 115 9.21 -10.16 -2.72
CA LYS A 115 8.21 -11.08 -2.12
C LYS A 115 7.01 -10.35 -1.55
N TRP A 116 7.24 -9.19 -0.93
CA TRP A 116 6.20 -8.40 -0.29
C TRP A 116 5.29 -7.70 -1.31
N CYS A 117 5.84 -7.17 -2.40
CA CYS A 117 5.05 -6.66 -3.52
C CYS A 117 4.26 -7.78 -4.20
N ALA A 118 4.90 -8.94 -4.44
CA ALA A 118 4.22 -10.07 -5.02
C ALA A 118 3.01 -10.53 -4.17
N LEU A 119 3.17 -10.56 -2.84
CA LEU A 119 2.09 -10.89 -1.93
C LEU A 119 0.93 -9.88 -2.00
N SER A 120 1.22 -8.58 -1.96
CA SER A 120 0.17 -7.55 -2.04
C SER A 120 -0.58 -7.58 -3.37
N HIS A 121 0.14 -7.74 -4.49
CA HIS A 121 -0.46 -7.85 -5.82
C HIS A 121 -1.30 -9.12 -5.97
N PHE A 122 -0.81 -10.26 -5.47
CA PHE A 122 -1.55 -11.52 -5.47
C PHE A 122 -2.85 -11.40 -4.67
N CYS A 123 -2.80 -10.84 -3.46
CA CYS A 123 -3.99 -10.59 -2.65
C CYS A 123 -4.99 -9.66 -3.34
N ASN A 124 -4.54 -8.61 -4.02
CA ASN A 124 -5.41 -7.70 -4.77
C ASN A 124 -6.13 -8.40 -5.93
N ILE A 125 -5.40 -9.22 -6.70
CA ILE A 125 -5.97 -9.99 -7.82
C ILE A 125 -6.99 -11.01 -7.31
N LEU A 126 -6.67 -11.75 -6.24
CA LEU A 126 -7.61 -12.69 -5.64
C LEU A 126 -8.85 -11.98 -5.10
N PHE A 127 -8.69 -10.82 -4.46
CA PHE A 127 -9.80 -10.02 -3.97
C PHE A 127 -10.74 -9.60 -5.11
N TRP A 128 -10.20 -9.17 -6.24
CA TRP A 128 -11.01 -8.85 -7.42
C TRP A 128 -11.81 -10.04 -7.95
N VAL A 129 -11.21 -11.24 -7.99
CA VAL A 129 -11.91 -12.47 -8.38
C VAL A 129 -13.08 -12.77 -7.42
N LEU A 130 -12.92 -12.53 -6.12
CA LEU A 130 -14.03 -12.64 -5.15
C LEU A 130 -15.13 -11.62 -5.43
N CYS A 131 -14.78 -10.37 -5.76
CA CYS A 131 -15.76 -9.33 -6.10
C CYS A 131 -16.57 -9.67 -7.36
N ILE A 132 -15.96 -10.32 -8.36
CA ILE A 132 -16.67 -10.78 -9.56
C ILE A 132 -17.65 -11.90 -9.21
N ARG A 133 -17.20 -12.91 -8.43
CA ARG A 133 -18.06 -14.04 -8.03
C ARG A 133 -19.24 -13.60 -7.14
N GLY A 134 -19.04 -12.57 -6.31
CA GLY A 134 -20.13 -11.98 -5.52
C GLY A 134 -21.22 -11.30 -6.37
N ARG A 135 -20.91 -10.90 -7.61
CA ARG A 135 -21.83 -10.16 -8.50
C ARG A 135 -22.99 -11.01 -9.01
N GLU A 136 -22.78 -12.31 -9.24
CA GLU A 136 -23.81 -13.21 -9.77
C GLU A 136 -25.03 -13.35 -8.84
N ASN A 137 -24.87 -13.05 -7.55
CA ASN A 137 -25.92 -13.18 -6.54
C ASN A 137 -26.73 -11.89 -6.28
N GLU A 138 -26.37 -10.74 -6.88
CA GLU A 138 -26.92 -9.42 -6.51
C GLU A 138 -27.64 -8.67 -7.65
N ASN A 139 -28.15 -9.38 -8.67
CA ASN A 139 -28.75 -8.75 -9.86
C ASN A 139 -30.12 -8.06 -9.67
N GLU A 140 -30.58 -7.79 -8.45
CA GLU A 140 -31.80 -7.00 -8.23
C GLU A 140 -31.60 -5.95 -7.12
N ASN A 141 -32.01 -4.71 -7.43
CA ASN A 141 -32.05 -3.49 -6.61
C ASN A 141 -30.81 -2.59 -6.66
N GLU A 142 -30.81 -1.79 -7.73
CA GLU A 142 -30.03 -0.59 -7.98
C GLU A 142 -30.46 0.54 -7.00
N GLY A 143 -29.97 0.46 -5.77
CA GLY A 143 -29.93 1.57 -4.83
C GLY A 143 -28.49 1.85 -4.47
N SER A 144 -27.70 2.38 -5.41
CA SER A 144 -26.28 2.69 -5.14
C SER A 144 -26.21 3.80 -4.10
N SER A 145 -25.78 3.49 -2.88
CA SER A 145 -25.48 4.53 -1.92
C SER A 145 -24.29 5.34 -2.46
N LEU A 146 -24.43 6.67 -2.53
CA LEU A 146 -23.34 7.58 -2.89
C LEU A 146 -22.17 7.48 -1.88
N PHE A 147 -22.44 6.90 -0.71
CA PHE A 147 -21.54 6.81 0.43
C PHE A 147 -20.34 5.91 0.15
N ASP A 148 -20.53 4.81 -0.56
CA ASP A 148 -19.49 3.80 -0.77
C ASP A 148 -18.27 4.32 -1.57
N PRO A 149 -18.42 5.01 -2.74
CA PRO A 149 -17.26 5.57 -3.44
C PRO A 149 -16.59 6.72 -2.68
N ILE A 150 -17.35 7.47 -1.87
CA ILE A 150 -16.81 8.55 -1.03
C ILE A 150 -15.92 7.96 0.07
N VAL A 151 -16.35 6.88 0.73
CA VAL A 151 -15.53 6.20 1.75
C VAL A 151 -14.22 5.69 1.15
N LEU A 152 -14.27 5.04 -0.02
CA LEU A 152 -13.06 4.54 -0.68
C LEU A 152 -12.11 5.66 -1.09
N TRP A 153 -12.57 6.59 -1.93
CA TRP A 153 -11.69 7.62 -2.50
C TRP A 153 -11.34 8.71 -1.49
N GLY A 154 -12.28 9.10 -0.62
CA GLY A 154 -12.02 10.01 0.49
C GLY A 154 -11.03 9.41 1.48
N GLY A 155 -11.21 8.15 1.86
CA GLY A 155 -10.25 7.42 2.70
C GLY A 155 -8.86 7.34 2.06
N PHE A 156 -8.81 7.09 0.74
CA PHE A 156 -7.56 7.00 -0.01
C PHE A 156 -6.80 8.31 -0.02
N ILE A 157 -7.48 9.41 -0.38
CA ILE A 157 -6.88 10.75 -0.42
C ILE A 157 -6.40 11.17 0.96
N VAL A 158 -7.23 11.01 1.99
CA VAL A 158 -6.85 11.37 3.37
C VAL A 158 -5.65 10.56 3.84
N SER A 159 -5.67 9.24 3.64
CA SER A 159 -4.59 8.35 4.05
C SER A 159 -3.29 8.66 3.29
N LEU A 160 -3.37 8.96 2.00
CA LEU A 160 -2.22 9.33 1.18
C LEU A 160 -1.62 10.68 1.62
N CYS A 161 -2.46 11.69 1.89
CA CYS A 161 -2.01 12.98 2.41
C CYS A 161 -1.32 12.84 3.77
N ILE A 162 -1.86 12.02 4.67
CA ILE A 162 -1.24 11.76 5.97
C ILE A 162 0.11 11.08 5.79
N LEU A 163 0.20 10.01 5.00
CA LEU A 163 1.45 9.30 4.75
C LEU A 163 2.50 10.19 4.09
N PHE A 164 2.09 11.06 3.19
CA PHE A 164 2.98 12.03 2.55
C PHE A 164 3.51 13.07 3.55
N MET A 165 2.64 13.65 4.38
CA MET A 165 3.05 14.59 5.43
C MET A 165 4.00 13.94 6.44
N VAL A 166 3.66 12.74 6.91
CA VAL A 166 4.52 11.96 7.82
C VAL A 166 5.85 11.63 7.17
N GLY A 167 5.85 11.20 5.91
CA GLY A 167 7.08 10.90 5.16
C GLY A 167 8.00 12.11 5.04
N ASN A 168 7.46 13.28 4.70
CA ASN A 168 8.24 14.52 4.61
C ASN A 168 8.78 14.93 5.98
N TYR A 169 7.95 14.89 7.01
CA TYR A 169 8.35 15.22 8.38
C TYR A 169 9.49 14.31 8.90
N VAL A 170 9.37 13.01 8.66
CA VAL A 170 10.41 12.03 9.05
C VAL A 170 11.69 12.26 8.25
N SER A 171 11.60 12.54 6.95
CA SER A 171 12.75 12.84 6.10
C SER A 171 13.49 14.10 6.56
N GLU A 172 12.76 15.15 6.94
CA GLU A 172 13.31 16.40 7.47
C GLU A 172 14.05 16.16 8.79
N LYS A 173 13.40 15.47 9.75
CA LYS A 173 14.00 15.13 11.04
C LYS A 173 15.24 14.25 10.93
N LYS A 174 15.23 13.31 9.99
CA LYS A 174 16.40 12.47 9.73
C LYS A 174 17.59 13.30 9.21
N GLY A 175 17.34 14.26 8.33
CA GLY A 175 18.37 15.17 7.83
C GLY A 175 18.97 16.06 8.93
N GLU A 176 18.13 16.62 9.81
CA GLU A 176 18.60 17.40 10.97
C GLU A 176 19.47 16.57 11.90
N TYR A 177 19.06 15.34 12.21
CA TYR A 177 19.80 14.44 13.09
C TYR A 177 21.16 14.04 12.49
N GLU A 178 21.20 13.71 11.20
CA GLU A 178 22.45 13.37 10.50
C GLU A 178 23.41 14.56 10.42
N ALA A 179 22.90 15.78 10.20
CA ALA A 179 23.70 17.00 10.20
C ALA A 179 24.31 17.27 11.58
N GLN A 180 23.52 17.17 12.65
CA GLN A 180 24.00 17.35 14.02
C GLN A 180 25.07 16.30 14.39
N LYS A 181 24.85 15.03 14.03
CA LYS A 181 25.83 13.97 14.27
C LYS A 181 27.12 14.17 13.49
N TYR A 182 27.05 14.73 12.28
CA TYR A 182 28.22 15.06 11.48
C TYR A 182 29.05 16.17 12.11
N GLU A 183 28.40 17.23 12.62
CA GLU A 183 29.07 18.31 13.35
C GLU A 183 29.75 17.81 14.64
N GLU A 184 29.08 16.95 15.41
CA GLU A 184 29.65 16.34 16.62
C GLU A 184 30.90 15.50 16.30
N ASN A 185 30.84 14.67 15.26
CA ASN A 185 32.01 13.88 14.83
C ASN A 185 33.17 14.76 14.35
N LEU A 186 32.88 15.90 13.70
CA LEU A 186 33.88 16.88 13.28
C LEU A 186 34.54 17.58 14.47
N GLU A 187 33.77 17.92 15.50
CA GLU A 187 34.29 18.51 16.73
C GLU A 187 35.22 17.54 17.46
N GLN A 188 34.85 16.25 17.55
CA GLN A 188 35.71 15.20 18.11
C GLN A 188 37.04 15.08 17.34
N LEU A 189 36.97 15.03 16.00
CA LEU A 189 38.17 14.94 15.16
C LEU A 189 39.08 16.17 15.24
N THR A 190 38.53 17.37 15.47
CA THR A 190 39.30 18.62 15.54
C THR A 190 39.84 18.92 16.93
N THR A 191 39.18 18.46 17.99
CA THR A 191 39.62 18.65 19.38
C THR A 191 40.57 17.56 19.87
N GLY A 192 40.72 16.46 19.13
CA GLY A 192 41.73 15.42 19.38
C GLY A 192 41.50 14.60 20.65
N VAL A 193 40.26 14.55 21.14
CA VAL A 193 39.80 13.66 22.22
C VAL A 193 39.13 12.43 21.62
#